data_AF-A0A0Q5AZH9-F1
#
_entry.id   AF-A0A0Q5AZH9-F1
#
_cell.length_a   1.000
_cell.length_b   1.000
_cell.length_c   1.000
_cell.angle_alpha   90.00
_cell.angle_beta   90.00
_cell.angle_gamma   90.00
#
_symmetry.space_group_name_H-M   'P 1'
#
loop_
_entity.id
_entity.type
_entity.pdbx_description
1 polymer ?
#
loop_
_entity_poly.entity_id
_entity_poly.type
_entity_poly.pdbx_seq_one_letter_code
_entity_poly.pdbx_strand_id
1 'polypeptide(L)'
;MPTVELRESSLHPGGVVGLEADFVWETCEDTGGTSRAASDVTVTITPSATGEEIVLARPVPEGDRWTVSGSFDLPADLALGPAVLAVRTRTGDRIDAELAIDVTAPPT
;
A
#
# COMPACT_ATOMS: atom_id res chain seq x y z
N MET A 1 -8.93 -12.20 4.62
CA MET A 1 -7.56 -11.93 4.14
C MET A 1 -7.54 -10.48 3.70
N PRO A 2 -6.45 -9.73 3.96
CA PRO A 2 -6.34 -8.34 3.51
C PRO A 2 -6.39 -8.31 1.98
N THR A 3 -7.07 -7.31 1.42
CA THR A 3 -7.23 -7.12 -0.03
C THR A 3 -6.98 -5.65 -0.32
N VAL A 4 -6.20 -5.38 -1.38
CA VAL A 4 -5.94 -4.01 -1.85
C VAL A 4 -6.86 -3.71 -3.01
N GLU A 5 -7.54 -2.58 -2.95
CA GLU A 5 -8.37 -2.05 -4.03
C GLU A 5 -7.87 -0.67 -4.46
N LEU A 6 -7.90 -0.41 -5.77
CA LEU A 6 -7.72 0.94 -6.28
C LEU A 6 -9.00 1.76 -6.08
N ARG A 7 -8.80 3.01 -5.69
CA ARG A 7 -9.78 4.08 -5.73
C ARG A 7 -9.42 5.02 -6.89
N GLU A 8 -10.04 6.19 -6.95
CA GLU A 8 -9.73 7.20 -7.98
C GLU A 8 -8.23 7.50 -8.00
N SER A 9 -7.58 7.24 -9.14
CA SER A 9 -6.13 7.23 -9.28
C SER A 9 -5.70 7.80 -10.64
N SER A 10 -4.60 8.53 -10.64
CA SER A 10 -3.85 8.97 -11.82
C SER A 10 -2.51 8.22 -11.83
N LEU A 11 -2.47 7.08 -12.52
CA LEU A 11 -1.34 6.15 -12.52
C LEU A 11 -0.29 6.56 -13.57
N HIS A 12 0.39 7.66 -13.29
CA HIS A 12 1.52 8.16 -14.06
C HIS A 12 2.56 8.80 -13.14
N PRO A 13 3.80 9.04 -13.59
CA PRO A 13 4.79 9.73 -12.78
C PRO A 13 4.28 11.11 -12.34
N GLY A 14 4.45 11.44 -11.06
CA GLY A 14 3.92 12.66 -10.44
C GLY A 14 2.40 12.68 -10.25
N GLY A 15 1.71 11.56 -10.53
CA GLY A 15 0.29 11.38 -10.30
C GLY A 15 -0.03 10.99 -8.86
N VAL A 16 -1.23 10.46 -8.66
CA VAL A 16 -1.73 10.05 -7.34
C VAL A 16 -2.33 8.65 -7.43
N VAL A 17 -2.06 7.79 -6.46
CA VAL A 17 -2.74 6.51 -6.31
C VAL A 17 -3.70 6.56 -5.12
N GLY A 18 -4.99 6.36 -5.39
CA GLY A 18 -6.01 6.12 -4.38
C GLY A 18 -6.05 4.64 -4.03
N LEU A 19 -5.94 4.29 -2.75
CA LEU A 19 -5.90 2.91 -2.29
C LEU A 19 -6.79 2.71 -1.07
N GLU A 20 -7.40 1.53 -1.00
CA GLU A 20 -8.05 1.02 0.20
C GLU A 20 -7.62 -0.42 0.48
N ALA A 21 -7.29 -0.72 1.73
CA ALA A 21 -6.97 -2.07 2.19
C ALA A 21 -7.59 -2.33 3.57
N ASP A 22 -8.47 -3.32 3.63
CA ASP A 22 -9.13 -3.74 4.86
C ASP A 22 -8.34 -4.83 5.60
N PHE A 23 -8.60 -4.97 6.91
CA PHE A 23 -8.03 -5.99 7.78
C PHE A 23 -6.50 -5.89 7.90
N VAL A 24 -5.99 -4.68 8.13
CA VAL A 24 -4.58 -4.42 8.38
C VAL A 24 -4.29 -4.44 9.88
N TRP A 25 -4.10 -5.63 10.44
CA TRP A 25 -3.98 -5.88 11.88
C TRP A 25 -2.82 -6.80 12.25
N GLU A 26 -2.43 -6.77 13.53
CA GLU A 26 -1.43 -7.66 14.11
C GLU A 26 -1.93 -8.25 15.45
N THR A 27 -1.42 -9.42 15.79
CA THR A 27 -1.61 -10.06 17.09
C THR A 27 -0.61 -9.48 18.08
N CYS A 28 -1.09 -8.91 19.18
CA CYS A 28 -0.23 -8.45 20.25
C CYS A 28 -0.02 -9.58 21.27
N GLU A 29 1.13 -10.26 21.19
CA GLU A 29 1.50 -11.36 22.08
C GLU A 29 1.52 -10.93 23.56
N ASP A 30 1.96 -9.70 23.84
CA ASP A 30 2.03 -9.15 25.21
C ASP A 30 0.66 -9.02 25.90
N THR A 31 -0.43 -9.01 25.14
CA THR A 31 -1.81 -8.91 25.66
C THR A 31 -2.55 -10.24 25.67
N GLY A 32 -1.83 -11.35 25.54
CA GLY A 32 -2.43 -12.68 25.45
C GLY A 32 -3.04 -13.00 24.09
N GLY A 33 -2.53 -12.38 23.02
CA GLY A 33 -2.94 -12.69 21.64
C GLY A 33 -4.14 -11.89 21.14
N THR A 34 -4.38 -10.70 21.68
CA THR A 34 -5.47 -9.84 21.21
C THR A 34 -5.08 -9.16 19.89
N SER A 35 -5.98 -9.15 18.91
CA SER A 35 -5.81 -8.43 17.65
C SER A 35 -5.91 -6.92 17.87
N ARG A 36 -5.04 -6.17 17.20
CA ARG A 36 -5.04 -4.70 17.17
C ARG A 36 -4.65 -4.20 15.78
N ALA A 37 -4.85 -2.92 15.50
CA ALA A 37 -4.32 -2.29 14.31
C ALA A 37 -2.80 -2.50 14.20
N ALA A 38 -2.31 -2.81 13.01
CA ALA A 38 -0.88 -3.01 12.79
C ALA A 38 -0.11 -1.69 12.99
N SER A 39 1.06 -1.78 13.63
CA SER A 39 1.80 -0.59 14.10
C SER A 39 2.88 -0.08 13.15
N ASP A 40 3.41 -0.90 12.22
CA ASP A 40 4.35 -0.47 11.16
C ASP A 40 3.84 -0.95 9.80
N VAL A 41 2.94 -0.16 9.21
CA VAL A 41 2.39 -0.38 7.87
C VAL A 41 3.07 0.53 6.86
N THR A 42 3.42 -0.04 5.71
CA THR A 42 3.99 0.67 4.58
C THR A 42 3.17 0.44 3.32
N VAL A 43 2.88 1.51 2.59
CA VAL A 43 2.39 1.45 1.22
C VAL A 43 3.57 1.65 0.29
N THR A 44 3.79 0.71 -0.62
CA THR A 44 4.94 0.71 -1.52
C THR A 44 4.51 0.48 -2.95
N ILE A 45 5.32 0.98 -3.90
CA ILE A 45 5.22 0.65 -5.32
C ILE A 45 6.55 0.10 -5.82
N THR A 46 6.50 -0.99 -6.59
CA THR A 46 7.68 -1.63 -7.18
C THR A 46 7.51 -1.72 -8.69
N PRO A 47 8.13 -0.82 -9.48
CA PRO A 47 8.13 -0.92 -10.93
C PRO A 47 8.88 -2.15 -11.41
N SER A 48 8.32 -2.90 -12.36
CA SER A 48 8.95 -4.12 -12.88
C SER A 48 10.24 -3.82 -13.66
N ALA A 49 10.35 -2.61 -14.22
CA ALA A 49 11.52 -2.19 -15.00
C ALA A 49 12.79 -2.03 -14.13
N THR A 50 12.64 -1.60 -12.88
CA THR A 50 13.77 -1.39 -11.95
C THR A 50 13.84 -2.47 -10.89
N GLY A 51 12.70 -3.06 -10.51
CA GLY A 51 12.58 -3.95 -9.34
C GLY A 51 12.81 -3.24 -8.01
N GLU A 52 12.96 -1.91 -8.01
CA GLU A 52 13.20 -1.11 -6.82
C GLU A 52 11.88 -0.84 -6.09
N GLU A 53 11.86 -1.15 -4.80
CA GLU A 53 10.71 -0.85 -3.94
C GLU A 53 10.77 0.59 -3.44
N ILE A 54 9.72 1.35 -3.75
CA ILE A 54 9.60 2.76 -3.38
C ILE A 54 8.50 2.90 -2.33
N VAL A 55 8.82 3.51 -1.19
CA VAL A 55 7.84 3.79 -0.13
C VAL A 55 7.04 5.04 -0.50
N LEU A 56 5.72 4.89 -0.62
CA LEU A 56 4.80 5.99 -0.84
C LEU A 56 4.35 6.62 0.48
N ALA A 57 4.01 5.79 1.48
CA ALA A 57 3.51 6.26 2.75
C ALA A 57 3.65 5.23 3.89
N ARG A 58 3.43 5.71 5.11
CA ARG A 58 3.36 4.92 6.35
C ARG A 58 2.06 5.23 7.11
N PRO A 59 0.91 4.78 6.58
CA PRO A 59 -0.39 5.07 7.19
C PRO A 59 -0.58 4.26 8.49
N VAL A 60 -1.47 4.74 9.35
CA VAL A 60 -1.97 3.99 10.50
C VAL A 60 -3.35 3.44 10.12
N PRO A 61 -3.64 2.14 10.31
CA PRO A 61 -4.97 1.59 10.06
C PRO A 61 -6.02 2.18 11.01
N GLU A 62 -7.20 2.51 10.50
CA GLU A 62 -8.27 3.16 11.26
C GLU A 62 -9.60 2.38 11.23
N GLY A 63 -10.49 2.72 12.15
CA GLY A 63 -11.85 2.17 12.23
C GLY A 63 -11.93 0.70 12.67
N ASP A 64 -13.15 0.17 12.67
CA ASP A 64 -13.48 -1.17 13.21
C ASP A 64 -12.88 -2.32 12.38
N ARG A 65 -12.48 -2.05 11.13
CA ARG A 65 -11.86 -3.04 10.23
C ARG A 65 -10.35 -2.88 10.10
N TRP A 66 -9.75 -1.92 10.80
CA TRP A 66 -8.34 -1.55 10.66
C TRP A 66 -7.98 -1.33 9.19
N THR A 67 -8.67 -0.36 8.60
CA THR A 67 -8.58 -0.03 7.17
C THR A 67 -7.49 0.99 6.94
N VAL A 68 -6.66 0.75 5.92
CA VAL A 68 -5.78 1.76 5.33
C VAL A 68 -6.52 2.32 4.12
N SER A 69 -6.88 3.59 4.15
CA SER A 69 -7.51 4.28 3.01
C SER A 69 -6.86 5.64 2.81
N GLY A 70 -6.56 5.99 1.57
CA GLY A 70 -5.97 7.28 1.27
C GLY A 70 -5.50 7.45 -0.17
N SER A 71 -5.05 8.67 -0.44
CA SER A 71 -4.40 9.06 -1.68
C SER A 71 -2.93 9.31 -1.43
N PHE A 72 -2.07 8.72 -2.25
CA PHE A 72 -0.62 8.77 -2.09
C PHE A 72 0.03 9.28 -3.38
N ASP A 73 0.95 10.23 -3.26
CA ASP A 73 1.66 10.79 -4.40
C ASP A 73 2.62 9.77 -5.02
N LEU A 74 2.61 9.67 -6.35
CA LEU A 74 3.56 8.87 -7.11
C LEU A 74 4.81 9.70 -7.42
N PRO A 75 6.03 9.12 -7.31
CA PRO A 75 7.26 9.80 -7.67
C PRO A 75 7.24 10.33 -9.11
N ALA A 76 7.85 11.49 -9.34
CA ALA A 76 7.93 12.11 -10.67
C ALA A 76 8.86 11.36 -11.65
N ASP A 77 9.76 10.54 -11.13
CA ASP A 77 10.73 9.71 -11.84
C ASP A 77 10.31 8.22 -11.93
N LEU A 78 9.06 7.91 -11.58
CA LEU A 78 8.53 6.55 -11.62
C LEU A 78 8.65 5.95 -13.02
N ALA A 79 9.15 4.72 -13.11
CA ALA A 79 9.27 4.03 -14.40
C ALA A 79 7.89 3.65 -14.95
N LEU A 80 7.73 3.79 -16.27
CA LEU A 80 6.51 3.40 -16.99
C LEU A 80 6.39 1.88 -17.13
N GLY A 81 5.15 1.41 -17.28
CA GLY A 81 4.79 0.01 -17.49
C GLY A 81 4.34 -0.69 -16.21
N PRO A 82 4.42 -2.04 -16.18
CA PRO A 82 3.91 -2.84 -15.07
C PRO A 82 4.60 -2.52 -13.75
N ALA A 83 3.82 -2.36 -12.68
CA ALA A 83 4.28 -2.20 -11.31
C ALA A 83 3.40 -2.98 -10.33
N VAL A 84 3.93 -3.21 -9.13
CA VAL A 84 3.17 -3.82 -8.04
C VAL A 84 3.01 -2.79 -6.93
N LEU A 85 1.76 -2.50 -6.59
CA LEU A 85 1.40 -1.72 -5.39
C LEU A 85 1.19 -2.71 -4.24
N ALA A 86 1.72 -2.41 -3.06
CA ALA A 86 1.59 -3.30 -1.92
C ALA A 86 1.32 -2.53 -0.62
N VAL A 87 0.54 -3.17 0.26
CA VAL A 87 0.38 -2.80 1.66
C VAL A 87 1.04 -3.89 2.49
N ARG A 88 2.06 -3.50 3.25
CA ARG A 88 2.88 -4.43 4.02
C ARG A 88 3.01 -4.02 5.46
N THR A 89 3.07 -5.01 6.36
CA THR A 89 3.54 -4.80 7.72
C THR A 89 5.00 -5.22 7.85
N ARG A 90 5.78 -4.48 8.63
CA ARG A 90 7.19 -4.82 8.89
C ARG A 90 7.42 -5.50 10.23
N THR A 91 6.42 -5.46 11.10
CA THR A 91 6.43 -6.07 12.43
C THR A 91 5.12 -6.82 12.67
N GLY A 92 5.13 -7.75 13.64
CA GLY A 92 3.94 -8.52 14.00
C GLY A 92 3.54 -9.54 12.93
N ASP A 93 2.25 -9.71 12.74
CA ASP A 93 1.71 -10.59 11.70
C ASP A 93 1.98 -10.01 10.32
N ARG A 94 2.53 -10.84 9.43
CA ARG A 94 2.84 -10.42 8.06
C ARG A 94 1.54 -10.23 7.28
N ILE A 95 1.27 -8.99 6.91
CA ILE A 95 0.32 -8.61 5.87
C ILE A 95 1.14 -8.33 4.62
N ASP A 96 0.78 -9.00 3.55
CA ASP A 96 1.37 -8.83 2.23
C ASP A 96 0.22 -8.85 1.23
N ALA A 97 -0.37 -7.69 1.04
CA ALA A 97 -1.50 -7.52 0.13
C ALA A 97 -0.98 -6.72 -1.07
N GLU A 98 -1.01 -7.36 -2.24
CA GLU A 98 -0.41 -6.84 -3.46
C GLU A 98 -1.47 -6.65 -4.55
N LEU A 99 -1.25 -5.65 -5.39
CA LEU A 99 -2.07 -5.34 -6.53
C LEU A 99 -1.18 -4.96 -7.72
N ALA A 100 -1.31 -5.71 -8.81
CA ALA A 100 -0.65 -5.36 -10.07
C ALA A 100 -1.34 -4.14 -10.70
N ILE A 101 -0.54 -3.17 -11.13
CA ILE A 101 -0.97 -1.93 -11.79
C ILE A 101 -0.11 -1.67 -13.02
N ASP A 102 -0.55 -0.75 -13.88
CA ASP A 102 0.22 -0.28 -15.03
C ASP A 102 0.42 1.24 -14.92
N VAL A 103 1.67 1.68 -14.94
CA VAL A 103 2.05 3.10 -14.88
C VAL A 103 2.16 3.63 -16.30
N THR A 104 1.30 4.58 -16.64
CA THR A 104 1.19 5.14 -17.99
C THR A 104 1.81 6.55 -18.07
N ALA A 105 1.98 7.06 -19.29
CA ALA A 105 2.40 8.44 -19.47
C ALA A 105 1.29 9.41 -18.99
N PRO A 106 1.65 10.60 -18.47
CA PRO A 106 0.66 11.59 -18.07
C PRO A 106 -0.22 12.02 -19.26
N PRO A 107 -1.51 12.30 -19.03
CA PRO A 107 -2.40 12.80 -20.08
C PRO A 107 -1.86 14.13 -20.62
N THR A 108 -1.87 14.26 -21.96
CA THR A 108 -1.39 15.43 -22.70
C THR A 108 -2.46 16.52 -22.77
#